data_AF-Q57603-F1
#
_entry.id   AF-Q57603-F1
#
_cell.length_a   1.000
_cell.length_b   1.000
_cell.length_c   1.000
_cell.angle_alpha   90.00
_cell.angle_beta   90.00
_cell.angle_gamma   90.00
#
_symmetry.space_group_name_H-M   'P 1'
#
loop_
_entity.id
_entity.type
_entity.pdbx_description
1 polymer ?
#
loop_
_entity_poly.entity_id
_entity_poly.type
_entity_poly.pdbx_seq_one_letter_code
_entity_poly.pdbx_strand_id
1 'polypeptide(L)'
;MNLKDRRLKKIMEVLSLIFTFEIVASFILSTYNPPYQDLLIKLDYISIMFFTFEFIYNFYYVEDKAKFFKDIYNIVDAIVVIAFLLYSLQVFYSKAFLGLRVINLLRILVLLRIIKLRKLEENQALINFLTLLTICFIASCLIWIVESGVNPAINNFFDAFYFTTISITTVGYGDITPKTDAGKLIIIFSVLFFISGLITSLQKALKGD
;
A
#
# COMPACT_ATOMS: atom_id res chain seq x y z
N MET A 1 21.22 8.64 20.23
CA MET A 1 20.24 9.46 19.49
C MET A 1 19.87 10.68 20.32
N ASN A 2 20.37 11.85 19.93
CA ASN A 2 20.22 13.13 20.62
C ASN A 2 18.73 13.57 20.61
N LEU A 3 18.32 14.49 21.51
CA LEU A 3 16.94 15.02 21.54
C LEU A 3 16.52 15.65 20.20
N LYS A 4 17.47 16.28 19.50
CA LYS A 4 17.26 16.81 18.14
C LYS A 4 16.90 15.72 17.15
N ASP A 5 17.62 14.60 17.16
CA ASP A 5 17.35 13.45 16.28
C ASP A 5 15.97 12.84 16.56
N ARG A 6 15.53 12.82 17.82
CA ARG A 6 14.17 12.35 18.19
C ARG A 6 13.08 13.27 17.64
N ARG A 7 13.27 14.58 17.68
CA ARG A 7 12.31 15.54 17.10
C ARG A 7 12.27 15.43 15.59
N LEU A 8 13.43 15.38 14.94
CA LEU A 8 13.53 15.21 13.49
C LEU A 8 12.86 13.92 13.03
N LYS A 9 13.11 12.80 13.71
CA LYS A 9 12.47 11.52 13.41
C LYS A 9 10.95 11.59 13.51
N LYS A 10 10.40 12.24 14.55
CA LYS A 10 8.94 12.44 14.68
C LYS A 10 8.36 13.27 13.54
N ILE A 11 9.07 14.32 13.10
CA ILE A 11 8.64 15.15 11.95
C ILE A 11 8.65 14.32 10.67
N MET A 12 9.72 13.57 10.42
CA MET A 12 9.82 12.66 9.27
C MET A 12 8.69 11.64 9.27
N GLU A 13 8.37 11.02 10.41
CA GLU A 13 7.25 10.08 10.54
C GLU A 13 5.89 10.71 10.18
N VAL A 14 5.64 11.94 10.63
CA VAL A 14 4.38 12.66 10.31
C VAL A 14 4.32 13.04 8.82
N LEU A 15 5.42 13.55 8.26
CA LEU A 15 5.48 13.87 6.83
C LEU A 15 5.31 12.62 5.97
N SER A 16 5.92 11.50 6.37
CA SER A 16 5.80 10.21 5.69
C SER A 16 4.34 9.72 5.63
N LEU A 17 3.59 9.92 6.71
CA LEU A 17 2.15 9.63 6.74
C LEU A 17 1.37 10.53 5.77
N ILE A 18 1.64 11.84 5.76
CA ILE A 18 0.96 12.79 4.86
C ILE A 18 1.21 12.42 3.40
N PHE A 19 2.47 12.18 3.02
CA PHE A 19 2.84 11.80 1.65
C PHE A 19 2.30 10.41 1.26
N THR A 20 2.14 9.50 2.23
CA THR A 20 1.48 8.21 1.97
C THR A 20 0.01 8.40 1.61
N PHE A 21 -0.72 9.23 2.37
CA PHE A 21 -2.12 9.55 2.05
C PHE A 21 -2.26 10.26 0.71
N GLU A 22 -1.34 11.17 0.41
CA GLU A 22 -1.30 11.89 -0.87
C GLU A 22 -1.14 10.90 -2.04
N ILE A 23 -0.14 10.01 -2.01
CA ILE A 23 0.07 9.01 -3.09
C ILE A 23 -1.13 8.07 -3.24
N VAL A 24 -1.73 7.65 -2.13
CA VAL A 24 -2.93 6.80 -2.17
C VAL A 24 -4.09 7.54 -2.85
N ALA A 25 -4.32 8.80 -2.47
CA ALA A 25 -5.37 9.63 -3.07
C ALA A 25 -5.08 9.92 -4.55
N SER A 26 -3.83 10.28 -4.88
CA SER A 26 -3.35 10.48 -6.24
C SER A 26 -3.58 9.24 -7.10
N PHE A 27 -3.25 8.05 -6.59
CA PHE A 27 -3.50 6.79 -7.28
C PHE A 27 -5.00 6.59 -7.56
N ILE A 28 -5.85 6.69 -6.52
CA ILE A 28 -7.31 6.52 -6.69
C ILE A 28 -7.84 7.51 -7.73
N LEU A 29 -7.50 8.79 -7.60
CA LEU A 29 -7.92 9.82 -8.54
C LEU A 29 -7.43 9.55 -9.96
N SER A 30 -6.20 9.06 -10.13
CA SER A 30 -5.64 8.72 -11.44
C SER A 30 -6.44 7.61 -12.16
N THR A 31 -7.12 6.73 -11.42
CA THR A 31 -7.96 5.68 -12.02
C THR A 31 -9.22 6.21 -12.73
N TYR A 32 -9.62 7.45 -12.45
CA TYR A 32 -10.75 8.12 -13.08
C TYR A 32 -10.35 8.90 -14.36
N ASN A 33 -9.08 8.87 -14.77
CA ASN A 33 -8.54 9.67 -15.87
C ASN A 33 -8.94 11.17 -15.81
N PRO A 34 -8.68 11.85 -14.68
CA PRO A 34 -9.11 13.23 -14.49
C PRO A 34 -8.32 14.19 -15.39
N PRO A 35 -8.90 15.35 -15.75
CA PRO A 35 -8.24 16.35 -16.59
C PRO A 35 -6.99 16.98 -15.94
N TYR A 36 -6.80 16.80 -14.62
CA TYR A 36 -5.66 17.29 -13.84
C TYR A 36 -4.60 16.19 -13.56
N GLN A 37 -4.54 15.15 -14.40
CA GLN A 37 -3.57 14.05 -14.24
C GLN A 37 -2.11 14.52 -14.13
N ASP A 38 -1.73 15.57 -14.86
CA ASP A 38 -0.37 16.15 -14.78
C ASP A 38 -0.06 16.75 -13.40
N LEU A 39 -1.07 17.31 -12.72
CA LEU A 39 -0.92 17.81 -11.36
C LEU A 39 -0.67 16.65 -10.38
N LEU A 40 -1.42 15.55 -10.51
CA LEU A 40 -1.23 14.35 -9.70
C LEU A 40 0.18 13.77 -9.88
N ILE A 41 0.66 13.67 -11.14
CA ILE A 41 2.03 13.22 -11.43
C ILE A 41 3.06 14.13 -10.76
N LYS A 42 2.90 15.45 -10.80
CA LYS A 42 3.81 16.40 -10.15
C LYS A 42 3.82 16.23 -8.62
N LEU A 43 2.67 16.02 -8.00
CA LEU A 43 2.57 15.76 -6.57
C LEU A 43 3.24 14.42 -6.20
N ASP A 44 3.03 13.39 -7.01
CA ASP A 44 3.70 12.10 -6.83
C ASP A 44 5.24 12.27 -6.83
N TYR A 45 5.80 13.09 -7.73
CA TYR A 45 7.24 13.38 -7.75
C TYR A 45 7.75 14.04 -6.46
N ILE A 46 6.97 14.95 -5.84
CA ILE A 46 7.34 15.57 -4.56
C ILE A 46 7.40 14.50 -3.47
N SER A 47 6.41 13.63 -3.42
CA SER A 47 6.32 12.51 -2.47
C SER A 47 7.47 11.51 -2.66
N ILE A 48 7.86 11.25 -3.91
CA ILE A 48 9.03 10.42 -4.26
C ILE A 48 10.31 11.03 -3.71
N MET A 49 10.56 12.31 -3.96
CA MET A 49 11.76 12.98 -3.47
C MET A 49 11.87 12.93 -1.95
N PHE A 50 10.75 13.14 -1.26
CA PHE A 50 10.68 13.01 0.19
C PHE A 50 11.02 11.59 0.65
N PHE A 51 10.45 10.56 0.04
CA PHE A 51 10.69 9.18 0.45
C PHE A 51 12.09 8.67 0.12
N THR A 52 12.67 9.10 -0.99
CA THR A 52 14.08 8.84 -1.29
C THR A 52 14.97 9.49 -0.24
N PHE A 53 14.69 10.74 0.16
CA PHE A 53 15.41 11.41 1.24
C PHE A 53 15.25 10.68 2.57
N GLU A 54 14.03 10.26 2.94
CA GLU A 54 13.75 9.48 4.15
C GLU A 54 14.54 8.16 4.18
N PHE A 55 14.56 7.43 3.06
CA PHE A 55 15.29 6.17 2.94
C PHE A 55 16.80 6.37 3.10
N ILE A 56 17.38 7.38 2.42
CA ILE A 56 18.81 7.71 2.52
C ILE A 56 19.16 8.15 3.94
N TYR A 57 18.32 8.97 4.57
CA TYR A 57 18.49 9.40 5.95
C TYR A 57 18.51 8.18 6.89
N ASN A 58 17.52 7.30 6.79
CA ASN A 58 17.47 6.10 7.63
C ASN A 58 18.65 5.15 7.39
N PHE A 59 19.13 5.02 6.15
CA PHE A 59 20.29 4.21 5.83
C PHE A 59 21.60 4.77 6.42
N TYR A 60 21.79 6.10 6.37
CA TYR A 60 23.03 6.74 6.85
C TYR A 60 23.18 6.70 8.37
N TYR A 61 22.08 6.81 9.11
CA TYR A 61 22.09 6.89 10.58
C TYR A 61 22.09 5.52 11.30
N VAL A 62 21.89 4.41 10.58
CA VAL A 62 21.94 3.08 11.18
C VAL A 62 23.39 2.60 11.30
N GLU A 63 23.81 2.26 12.52
CA GLU A 63 25.17 1.81 12.84
C GLU A 63 25.56 0.53 12.09
N ASP A 64 24.64 -0.45 12.03
CA ASP A 64 24.83 -1.72 11.34
C ASP A 64 24.01 -1.77 10.04
N LYS A 65 24.69 -1.51 8.92
CA LYS A 65 24.11 -1.55 7.57
C LYS A 65 23.56 -2.92 7.18
N ALA A 66 24.11 -4.02 7.72
CA ALA A 66 23.58 -5.35 7.44
C ALA A 66 22.26 -5.58 8.17
N LYS A 67 22.12 -5.05 9.40
CA LYS A 67 20.85 -5.07 10.13
C LYS A 67 19.77 -4.22 9.46
N PHE A 68 20.15 -3.13 8.79
CA PHE A 68 19.22 -2.29 8.05
C PHE A 68 18.44 -3.09 7.00
N PHE A 69 19.12 -3.88 6.17
CA PHE A 69 18.50 -4.70 5.12
C PHE A 69 17.83 -5.98 5.63
N LYS A 70 17.90 -6.28 6.93
CA LYS A 70 17.16 -7.39 7.55
C LYS A 70 15.78 -6.96 8.08
N ASP A 71 15.56 -5.66 8.27
CA ASP A 71 14.27 -5.14 8.72
C ASP A 71 13.29 -5.07 7.53
N ILE A 72 12.16 -5.79 7.64
CA ILE A 72 11.14 -5.88 6.59
C ILE A 72 10.65 -4.50 6.15
N TYR A 73 10.58 -3.53 7.07
CA TYR A 73 10.11 -2.17 6.74
C TYR A 73 11.11 -1.43 5.85
N ASN A 74 12.41 -1.57 6.11
CA ASN A 74 13.45 -0.95 5.29
C ASN A 74 13.55 -1.61 3.91
N ILE A 75 13.27 -2.92 3.82
CA ILE A 75 13.16 -3.62 2.53
C ILE A 75 11.99 -3.07 1.73
N VAL A 76 10.81 -2.90 2.35
CA VAL A 76 9.64 -2.31 1.68
C VAL A 76 9.95 -0.89 1.21
N ASP A 77 10.57 -0.06 2.06
CA ASP A 77 10.96 1.30 1.67
C ASP A 77 11.96 1.30 0.50
N ALA A 78 12.93 0.37 0.50
CA ALA A 78 13.87 0.20 -0.60
C ALA A 78 13.17 -0.20 -1.91
N ILE A 79 12.27 -1.19 -1.86
CA ILE A 79 11.49 -1.64 -3.02
C ILE A 79 10.66 -0.48 -3.58
N VAL A 80 10.03 0.30 -2.71
CA VAL A 80 9.23 1.47 -3.10
C VAL A 80 10.13 2.53 -3.76
N VAL A 81 11.26 2.89 -3.15
CA VAL A 81 12.21 3.86 -3.75
C VAL A 81 12.73 3.36 -5.09
N ILE A 82 13.06 2.07 -5.22
CA ILE A 82 13.51 1.48 -6.49
C ILE A 82 12.39 1.53 -7.54
N ALA A 83 11.18 1.11 -7.20
CA ALA A 83 10.03 1.16 -8.11
C ALA A 83 9.76 2.59 -8.61
N PHE A 84 9.90 3.57 -7.72
CA PHE A 84 9.80 4.98 -8.07
C PHE A 84 10.93 5.50 -8.93
N LEU A 85 12.17 5.11 -8.67
CA LEU A 85 13.30 5.47 -9.53
C LEU A 85 13.11 4.90 -10.93
N LEU A 86 12.66 3.64 -11.04
CA LEU A 86 12.31 3.04 -12.32
C LEU A 86 11.20 3.83 -13.02
N TYR A 87 10.14 4.19 -12.30
CA TYR A 87 9.06 5.06 -12.81
C TYR A 87 9.59 6.40 -13.33
N SER A 88 10.54 7.02 -12.63
CA SER A 88 11.14 8.31 -13.03
C SER A 88 12.03 8.23 -14.26
N LEU A 89 12.67 7.08 -14.49
CA LEU A 89 13.57 6.85 -15.63
C LEU A 89 12.80 6.67 -16.95
N GLN A 90 11.52 6.32 -16.89
CA GLN A 90 10.69 6.19 -18.10
C GLN A 90 10.06 7.52 -18.47
N VAL A 91 10.89 8.35 -19.08
CA VAL A 91 10.59 9.59 -19.83
C VAL A 91 9.50 9.40 -20.93
N PHE A 92 8.82 8.24 -21.01
CA PHE A 92 7.79 7.93 -22.00
C PHE A 92 6.50 7.38 -21.34
N TYR A 93 5.39 8.07 -21.62
CA TYR A 93 3.99 7.84 -21.20
C TYR A 93 3.39 6.47 -21.58
N SER A 94 4.02 5.36 -21.19
CA SER A 94 3.43 4.04 -21.41
C SER A 94 2.52 3.65 -20.23
N LYS A 95 1.31 3.15 -20.53
CA LYS A 95 0.36 2.65 -19.52
C LYS A 95 0.96 1.57 -18.62
N ALA A 96 2.01 0.87 -19.06
CA ALA A 96 2.73 -0.13 -18.28
C ALA A 96 3.28 0.44 -16.95
N PHE A 97 3.53 1.74 -16.86
CA PHE A 97 4.09 2.37 -15.67
C PHE A 97 3.09 2.79 -14.60
N LEU A 98 1.79 2.79 -14.91
CA LEU A 98 0.75 2.86 -13.87
C LEU A 98 0.85 1.66 -12.91
N GLY A 99 1.29 0.49 -13.38
CA GLY A 99 1.48 -0.69 -12.53
C GLY A 99 2.55 -0.50 -11.44
N LEU A 100 3.63 0.24 -11.73
CA LEU A 100 4.66 0.53 -10.73
C LEU A 100 4.13 1.40 -9.59
N ARG A 101 3.10 2.23 -9.85
CA ARG A 101 2.49 3.06 -8.81
C ARG A 101 1.86 2.24 -7.69
N VAL A 102 1.40 1.01 -7.98
CA VAL A 102 0.79 0.13 -6.97
C VAL A 102 1.81 -0.47 -6.03
N ILE A 103 3.07 -0.63 -6.45
CA ILE A 103 4.14 -1.03 -5.53
C ILE A 103 4.25 -0.01 -4.38
N ASN A 104 3.97 1.26 -4.66
CA ASN A 104 4.00 2.31 -3.65
C ASN A 104 2.83 2.21 -2.66
N LEU A 105 1.75 1.52 -3.02
CA LEU A 105 0.63 1.26 -2.12
C LEU A 105 0.97 0.17 -1.10
N LEU A 106 2.05 -0.61 -1.31
CA LEU A 106 2.64 -1.43 -0.24
C LEU A 106 3.10 -0.56 0.94
N ARG A 107 3.34 0.75 0.74
CA ARG A 107 3.66 1.68 1.83
C ARG A 107 2.50 1.85 2.82
N ILE A 108 1.25 1.51 2.45
CA ILE A 108 0.15 1.48 3.43
C ILE A 108 0.42 0.45 4.54
N LEU A 109 1.26 -0.58 4.28
CA LEU A 109 1.78 -1.50 5.31
C LEU A 109 2.68 -0.80 6.34
N VAL A 110 3.30 0.34 5.98
CA VAL A 110 4.09 1.17 6.90
C VAL A 110 3.18 1.95 7.85
N LEU A 111 1.93 2.27 7.48
CA LEU A 111 0.96 2.84 8.44
C LEU A 111 0.67 1.84 9.57
N LEU A 112 0.62 0.55 9.27
CA LEU A 112 0.50 -0.51 10.27
C LEU A 112 1.69 -0.51 11.26
N ARG A 113 2.89 -0.09 10.82
CA ARG A 113 4.05 0.10 11.70
C ARG A 113 3.81 1.22 12.72
N ILE A 114 3.28 2.35 12.29
CA ILE A 114 3.01 3.50 13.18
C ILE A 114 1.95 3.13 14.22
N ILE A 115 0.93 2.39 13.79
CA ILE A 115 -0.13 1.90 14.68
C ILE A 115 0.46 0.97 15.75
N LYS A 116 1.29 -0.01 15.34
CA LYS A 116 1.99 -0.91 16.28
C LYS A 116 2.91 -0.14 17.25
N LEU A 117 3.66 0.85 16.76
CA LEU A 117 4.61 1.62 17.58
C LEU A 117 3.96 2.58 18.59
N ARG A 118 2.69 2.99 18.39
CA ARG A 118 2.01 3.99 19.24
C ARG A 118 1.19 3.40 20.40
N LYS A 119 1.46 2.16 20.82
CA LYS A 119 0.67 1.43 21.84
C LYS A 119 -0.81 1.24 21.48
N LEU A 120 -1.19 1.34 20.19
CA LEU A 120 -2.49 0.82 19.76
C LEU A 120 -2.56 -0.72 19.89
N GLU A 121 -1.46 -1.36 20.31
CA GLU A 121 -1.39 -2.75 20.76
C GLU A 121 -2.45 -3.08 21.82
N GLU A 122 -2.87 -2.11 22.63
CA GLU A 122 -3.97 -2.30 23.60
C GLU A 122 -5.32 -2.59 22.92
N ASN A 123 -5.48 -2.25 21.64
CA ASN A 123 -6.67 -2.58 20.86
C ASN A 123 -6.31 -3.48 19.67
N GLN A 124 -6.02 -4.75 19.98
CA GLN A 124 -5.70 -5.79 19.00
C GLN A 124 -6.77 -5.91 17.89
N ALA A 125 -8.04 -5.67 18.23
CA ALA A 125 -9.14 -5.67 17.26
C ALA A 125 -8.97 -4.56 16.22
N LEU A 126 -8.60 -3.34 16.63
CA LEU A 126 -8.32 -2.23 15.72
C LEU A 126 -7.13 -2.53 14.81
N ILE A 127 -6.05 -3.09 15.35
CA ILE A 127 -4.87 -3.49 14.53
C ILE A 127 -5.25 -4.53 13.48
N ASN A 128 -6.01 -5.55 13.87
CA ASN A 128 -6.46 -6.60 12.97
C ASN A 128 -7.36 -6.03 11.87
N PHE A 129 -8.33 -5.17 12.23
CA PHE A 129 -9.19 -4.49 11.28
C PHE A 129 -8.39 -3.66 10.27
N LEU A 130 -7.45 -2.83 10.74
CA LEU A 130 -6.61 -2.00 9.86
C LEU A 130 -5.69 -2.83 8.96
N THR A 131 -5.21 -3.98 9.46
CA THR A 131 -4.41 -4.93 8.67
C THR A 131 -5.25 -5.57 7.57
N LEU A 132 -6.46 -6.04 7.89
CA LEU A 132 -7.38 -6.62 6.92
C LEU A 132 -7.84 -5.58 5.87
N LEU A 133 -8.12 -4.34 6.31
CA LEU A 133 -8.45 -3.23 5.42
C LEU A 133 -7.30 -2.90 4.46
N THR A 134 -6.06 -2.93 4.96
CA THR A 134 -4.85 -2.73 4.15
C THR A 134 -4.71 -3.83 3.09
N ILE A 135 -4.92 -5.10 3.46
CA ILE A 135 -4.86 -6.22 2.51
C ILE A 135 -5.95 -6.06 1.44
N CYS A 136 -7.17 -5.71 1.83
CA CYS A 136 -8.27 -5.41 0.91
C CYS A 136 -7.88 -4.31 -0.08
N PHE A 137 -7.31 -3.21 0.42
CA PHE A 137 -6.88 -2.08 -0.41
C PHE A 137 -5.80 -2.49 -1.42
N ILE A 138 -4.76 -3.20 -0.98
CA ILE A 138 -3.67 -3.68 -1.86
C ILE A 138 -4.23 -4.64 -2.93
N ALA A 139 -5.05 -5.61 -2.53
CA ALA A 139 -5.68 -6.55 -3.45
C ALA A 139 -6.52 -5.82 -4.51
N SER A 140 -7.29 -4.81 -4.10
CA SER A 140 -8.12 -3.99 -5.00
C SER A 140 -7.27 -3.25 -6.04
N CYS A 141 -6.11 -2.72 -5.63
CA CYS A 141 -5.19 -2.07 -6.55
C CYS A 141 -4.59 -3.04 -7.56
N LEU A 142 -4.20 -4.23 -7.11
CA LEU A 142 -3.67 -5.28 -7.99
C LEU A 142 -4.71 -5.77 -8.99
N ILE A 143 -5.96 -5.98 -8.54
CA ILE A 143 -7.08 -6.31 -9.41
C ILE A 143 -7.28 -5.21 -10.45
N TRP A 144 -7.30 -3.94 -10.04
CA TRP A 144 -7.46 -2.84 -10.99
C TRP A 144 -6.35 -2.84 -12.05
N ILE A 145 -5.08 -3.09 -11.69
CA ILE A 145 -3.99 -3.15 -12.68
C ILE A 145 -4.24 -4.22 -13.74
N VAL A 146 -4.58 -5.44 -13.32
CA VAL A 146 -4.63 -6.59 -14.23
C VAL A 146 -5.94 -6.65 -15.01
N GLU A 147 -7.03 -6.11 -14.45
CA GLU A 147 -8.34 -6.12 -15.08
C GLU A 147 -8.65 -4.83 -15.86
N SER A 148 -8.02 -3.70 -15.55
CA SER A 148 -8.27 -2.43 -16.25
C SER A 148 -7.95 -2.55 -17.74
N GLY A 149 -8.92 -2.21 -18.59
CA GLY A 149 -8.83 -2.30 -20.04
C GLY A 149 -9.18 -3.68 -20.62
N VAL A 150 -9.29 -4.73 -19.81
CA VAL A 150 -9.76 -6.06 -20.23
C VAL A 150 -11.18 -6.32 -19.73
N ASN A 151 -11.47 -5.90 -18.50
CA ASN A 151 -12.75 -6.10 -17.85
C ASN A 151 -13.59 -4.83 -17.91
N PRO A 152 -14.66 -4.79 -18.73
CA PRO A 152 -15.55 -3.63 -18.83
C PRO A 152 -16.31 -3.35 -17.52
N ALA A 153 -16.36 -4.30 -16.59
CA ALA A 153 -16.97 -4.10 -15.27
C ALA A 153 -16.04 -3.39 -14.28
N ILE A 154 -14.74 -3.25 -14.58
CA ILE A 154 -13.74 -2.60 -13.71
C ILE A 154 -13.16 -1.40 -14.47
N ASN A 155 -13.75 -0.22 -14.23
CA ASN A 155 -13.35 1.02 -14.89
C ASN A 155 -12.41 1.85 -14.00
N ASN A 156 -12.69 1.90 -12.70
CA ASN A 156 -11.94 2.71 -11.73
C ASN A 156 -11.54 1.86 -10.50
N PHE A 157 -10.79 2.47 -9.59
CA PHE A 157 -10.37 1.80 -8.35
C PHE A 157 -11.55 1.29 -7.51
N PHE A 158 -12.64 2.05 -7.42
CA PHE A 158 -13.78 1.67 -6.58
C PHE A 158 -14.55 0.46 -7.11
N ASP A 159 -14.59 0.24 -8.42
CA ASP A 159 -15.15 -0.99 -8.99
C ASP A 159 -14.32 -2.21 -8.55
N ALA A 160 -12.99 -2.11 -8.60
CA ALA A 160 -12.09 -3.15 -8.11
C ALA A 160 -12.16 -3.32 -6.59
N PHE A 161 -12.32 -2.22 -5.85
CA PHE A 161 -12.48 -2.22 -4.40
C PHE A 161 -13.78 -2.88 -3.96
N TYR A 162 -14.87 -2.57 -4.66
CA TYR A 162 -16.16 -3.23 -4.47
C TYR A 162 -16.04 -4.74 -4.74
N PHE A 163 -15.52 -5.14 -5.90
CA PHE A 163 -15.31 -6.55 -6.25
C PHE A 163 -14.47 -7.29 -5.20
N THR A 164 -13.35 -6.69 -4.79
CA THR A 164 -12.46 -7.29 -3.79
C THR A 164 -13.17 -7.42 -2.44
N THR A 165 -13.90 -6.38 -2.02
CA THR A 165 -14.64 -6.37 -0.75
C THR A 165 -15.70 -7.45 -0.72
N ILE A 166 -16.57 -7.55 -1.74
CA ILE A 166 -17.62 -8.59 -1.77
C ILE A 166 -17.04 -10.00 -1.85
N SER A 167 -15.85 -10.16 -2.43
CA SER A 167 -15.16 -11.45 -2.55
C SER A 167 -14.53 -11.89 -1.22
N ILE A 168 -13.80 -11.01 -0.54
CA ILE A 168 -13.15 -11.34 0.75
C ILE A 168 -14.15 -11.46 1.90
N THR A 169 -15.27 -10.73 1.83
CA THR A 169 -16.38 -10.82 2.79
C THR A 169 -17.33 -11.97 2.48
N THR A 170 -17.05 -12.78 1.45
CA THR A 170 -17.84 -13.94 1.02
C THR A 170 -19.29 -13.61 0.62
N VAL A 171 -19.58 -12.36 0.28
CA VAL A 171 -20.89 -11.93 -0.24
C VAL A 171 -21.09 -12.43 -1.67
N GLY A 172 -20.10 -12.21 -2.54
CA GLY A 172 -20.02 -12.81 -3.87
C GLY A 172 -21.26 -12.65 -4.77
N TYR A 173 -21.74 -11.42 -5.00
CA TYR A 173 -22.92 -11.17 -5.84
C TYR A 173 -22.81 -11.70 -7.28
N GLY A 174 -21.59 -11.86 -7.81
CA GLY A 174 -21.34 -12.43 -9.13
C GLY A 174 -21.52 -11.45 -10.30
N ASP A 175 -21.74 -10.17 -10.00
CA ASP A 175 -21.84 -9.06 -10.96
C ASP A 175 -20.49 -8.67 -11.58
N ILE A 176 -19.41 -8.74 -10.79
CA ILE A 176 -18.03 -8.59 -11.26
C ILE A 176 -17.28 -9.90 -11.06
N THR A 177 -16.63 -10.38 -12.12
CA THR A 177 -15.74 -11.54 -12.08
C THR A 177 -14.43 -11.23 -12.81
N PRO A 178 -13.29 -11.76 -12.35
CA PRO A 178 -12.00 -11.51 -12.98
C PRO A 178 -11.95 -12.23 -14.33
N LYS A 179 -11.59 -11.50 -15.39
CA LYS A 179 -11.45 -12.04 -16.73
C LYS A 179 -10.05 -12.55 -17.00
N THR A 180 -9.05 -12.02 -16.30
CA THR A 180 -7.65 -12.40 -16.47
C THR A 180 -7.24 -13.51 -15.51
N ASP A 181 -6.32 -14.38 -15.93
CA ASP A 181 -5.78 -15.42 -15.03
C ASP A 181 -4.98 -14.81 -13.88
N ALA A 182 -4.32 -13.68 -14.11
CA ALA A 182 -3.67 -12.90 -13.05
C ALA A 182 -4.69 -12.39 -12.02
N GLY A 183 -5.82 -11.84 -12.46
CA GLY A 183 -6.91 -11.38 -11.59
C GLY A 183 -7.50 -12.51 -10.76
N LYS A 184 -7.70 -13.70 -11.37
CA LYS A 184 -8.13 -14.92 -10.65
C LYS A 184 -7.12 -15.31 -9.57
N LEU A 185 -5.82 -15.34 -9.87
CA LEU A 185 -4.78 -15.68 -8.89
C LEU A 185 -4.74 -14.66 -7.74
N ILE A 186 -4.77 -13.36 -8.06
CA ILE A 186 -4.77 -12.28 -7.05
C ILE A 186 -5.94 -12.45 -6.09
N ILE A 187 -7.17 -12.68 -6.58
CA ILE A 187 -8.33 -12.81 -5.69
C ILE A 187 -8.28 -14.09 -4.86
N ILE A 188 -7.82 -15.21 -5.42
CA ILE A 188 -7.64 -16.48 -4.68
C ILE A 188 -6.70 -16.27 -3.48
N PHE A 189 -5.51 -15.72 -3.72
CA PHE A 189 -4.56 -15.47 -2.63
C PHE A 189 -5.09 -14.45 -1.63
N SER A 190 -5.76 -13.39 -2.10
CA SER A 190 -6.32 -12.33 -1.24
C SER A 190 -7.38 -12.89 -0.28
N VAL A 191 -8.29 -13.75 -0.77
CA VAL A 191 -9.29 -14.42 0.07
C VAL A 191 -8.62 -15.36 1.08
N LEU A 192 -7.62 -16.16 0.66
CA LEU A 192 -6.89 -17.06 1.58
C LEU A 192 -6.18 -16.29 2.71
N PHE A 193 -5.51 -15.18 2.39
CA PHE A 193 -4.87 -14.32 3.40
C PHE A 193 -5.90 -13.66 4.32
N PHE A 194 -7.03 -13.19 3.78
CA PHE A 194 -8.08 -12.55 4.58
C PHE A 194 -8.70 -13.54 5.57
N ILE A 195 -9.06 -14.74 5.12
CA ILE A 195 -9.61 -15.81 5.97
C ILE A 195 -8.60 -16.21 7.05
N SER A 196 -7.32 -16.37 6.70
CA SER A 196 -6.27 -16.69 7.67
C SER A 196 -6.12 -15.62 8.76
N GLY A 197 -6.17 -14.34 8.38
CA GLY A 197 -6.16 -13.22 9.31
C GLY A 197 -7.38 -13.17 10.22
N LEU A 198 -8.56 -13.47 9.67
CA LEU A 198 -9.82 -13.54 10.44
C LEU A 198 -9.80 -14.68 11.45
N ILE A 199 -9.36 -15.88 11.05
CA ILE A 199 -9.24 -17.04 11.94
C ILE A 199 -8.28 -16.73 13.10
N THR A 200 -7.12 -16.13 12.80
CA THR A 200 -6.14 -15.74 13.83
C THR A 200 -6.74 -14.72 14.81
N SER A 201 -7.54 -13.78 14.30
CA SER A 201 -8.21 -12.76 15.11
C SER A 201 -9.28 -13.38 16.02
N LEU A 202 -10.08 -14.31 15.50
CA LEU A 202 -11.08 -15.05 16.26
C LEU A 202 -10.44 -15.93 17.34
N GLN A 203 -9.34 -16.62 17.02
CA GLN A 203 -8.63 -17.46 17.99
C GLN A 203 -8.09 -16.66 19.17
N LYS A 204 -7.56 -15.46 18.94
CA LYS A 204 -7.11 -14.56 20.02
C LYS A 204 -8.29 -14.10 20.89
N ALA A 205 -9.38 -13.65 20.24
CA ALA A 205 -10.59 -13.23 20.94
C ALA A 205 -11.21 -14.34 21.81
N LEU A 206 -11.17 -15.60 21.36
CA LEU A 206 -11.66 -16.76 22.12
C LEU A 206 -10.74 -17.16 23.29
N LYS A 207 -9.43 -16.88 23.20
CA LYS A 207 -8.46 -17.22 24.24
C LYS A 207 -8.37 -16.18 25.36
N GLY A 208 -8.94 -14.99 25.17
CA GLY A 208 -8.89 -13.90 26.16
C GLY A 208 -7.53 -13.20 26.26
N ASP A 209 -6.70 -13.33 25.21
CA ASP A 209 -5.42 -12.62 25.04
C ASP A 209 -5.57 -11.44 24.06
#